data_AF-A0A254UEA5-F1
#
_entry.id   AF-A0A254UEA5-F1
#
_cell.length_a   1.000
_cell.length_b   1.000
_cell.length_c   1.000
_cell.angle_alpha   90.00
_cell.angle_beta   90.00
_cell.angle_gamma   90.00
#
_symmetry.space_group_name_H-M   'P 1'
#
loop_
_entity.id
_entity.type
_entity.pdbx_description
1 polymer ?
#
loop_
_entity_poly.entity_id
_entity_poly.type
_entity_poly.pdbx_seq_one_letter_code
_entity_poly.pdbx_strand_id
1 'polypeptide(L)'
;MSLTSSNGDGGSLPFDISEYPKLSLEQAGHLRHFYNISSAADGEWPHMGSQEPAQEFLDAYRYQLATMVYASGLTHYHRMPVMRGLFKPLIRRLIKKMLHRDVWNYWYLSSQSGILLDPDLKELRRPWADPVVRENIMYSGHLLLMTSLYAMLFDDE
;
A
#
# COMPACT_ATOMS: atom_id res chain seq x y z
N MET A 1 57.06 26.96 17.04
CA MET A 1 55.81 27.44 17.66
C MET A 1 54.70 26.58 17.09
N SER A 2 54.34 25.52 17.81
CA SER A 2 53.29 24.58 17.39
C SER A 2 51.94 25.18 17.77
N LEU A 3 51.11 25.49 16.79
CA LEU A 3 49.72 25.87 17.02
C LEU A 3 48.90 24.57 17.04
N THR A 4 48.72 24.02 18.23
CA THR A 4 47.68 23.02 18.51
C THR A 4 46.34 23.74 18.45
N SER A 5 45.59 23.58 17.35
CA SER A 5 44.18 23.98 17.30
C SER A 5 43.35 22.92 18.02
N SER A 6 42.88 23.23 19.22
CA SER A 6 41.79 22.52 19.87
C SER A 6 40.51 22.77 19.07
N ASN A 7 40.15 21.84 18.17
CA ASN A 7 38.80 21.81 17.60
C ASN A 7 37.92 21.00 18.55
N GLY A 8 36.91 21.69 19.10
CA GLY A 8 35.98 21.14 20.07
C GLY A 8 35.21 19.93 19.54
N ASP A 9 34.87 19.05 20.47
CA ASP A 9 34.03 17.87 20.29
C ASP A 9 32.63 18.26 19.80
N GLY A 10 32.50 18.55 18.51
CA GLY A 10 31.25 18.37 17.79
C GLY A 10 30.99 16.87 17.71
N GLY A 11 30.35 16.32 18.76
CA GLY A 11 30.24 14.89 19.01
C GLY A 11 29.94 14.09 17.74
N SER A 12 30.93 13.32 17.28
CA SER A 12 30.73 12.39 16.18
C SER A 12 29.76 11.31 16.65
N LEU A 13 28.81 10.93 15.78
CA LEU A 13 27.95 9.78 16.07
C LEU A 13 28.82 8.55 16.37
N PRO A 14 28.40 7.67 17.30
CA PRO A 14 29.19 6.49 17.70
C PRO A 14 29.27 5.42 16.60
N PHE A 15 28.71 5.67 15.42
CA PHE A 15 28.71 4.79 14.25
C PHE A 15 28.76 5.62 12.96
N ASP A 16 29.34 5.05 11.91
CA ASP A 16 29.35 5.67 10.58
C ASP A 16 28.05 5.36 9.84
N ILE A 17 27.26 6.41 9.58
CA ILE A 17 26.01 6.31 8.83
C ILE A 17 26.21 5.89 7.36
N SER A 18 27.43 6.01 6.83
CA SER A 18 27.77 5.63 5.46
C SER A 18 27.76 4.11 5.25
N GLU A 19 27.93 3.34 6.32
CA GLU A 19 27.94 1.87 6.30
C GLU A 19 26.53 1.28 6.08
N TYR A 20 25.48 2.06 6.33
CA TYR A 20 24.11 1.60 6.16
C TYR A 20 23.65 1.77 4.69
N PRO A 21 23.18 0.71 4.03
CA PRO A 21 22.74 0.79 2.64
C PRO A 21 21.57 1.77 2.48
N LYS A 22 21.81 2.82 1.69
CA LYS A 22 20.75 3.74 1.26
C LYS A 22 19.84 3.07 0.24
N LEU A 23 18.62 3.58 0.10
CA LEU A 23 17.78 3.21 -1.03
C LEU A 23 18.46 3.63 -2.34
N SER A 24 18.34 2.78 -3.36
CA SER A 24 18.70 3.19 -4.73
C SER A 24 17.78 4.31 -5.21
N LEU A 25 18.18 5.00 -6.27
CA LEU A 25 17.37 6.05 -6.88
C LEU A 25 16.00 5.53 -7.31
N GLU A 26 15.95 4.32 -7.88
CA GLU A 26 14.73 3.66 -8.33
C GLU A 26 13.83 3.29 -7.15
N GLN A 27 14.40 2.76 -6.06
CA GLN A 27 13.65 2.45 -4.84
C GLN A 27 13.03 3.71 -4.22
N ALA A 28 13.81 4.78 -4.12
CA ALA A 28 13.31 6.08 -3.67
C ALA A 28 12.25 6.65 -4.63
N GLY A 29 12.42 6.44 -5.94
CA GLY A 29 11.47 6.78 -6.98
C GLY A 29 10.13 6.08 -6.83
N HIS A 30 10.13 4.76 -6.53
CA HIS A 30 8.92 4.00 -6.25
C HIS A 30 8.19 4.52 -5.01
N LEU A 31 8.90 4.79 -3.91
CA LEU A 31 8.28 5.39 -2.73
C LEU A 31 7.65 6.75 -3.06
N ARG A 32 8.37 7.61 -3.77
CA ARG A 32 7.84 8.90 -4.22
C ARG A 32 6.58 8.73 -5.09
N HIS A 33 6.58 7.75 -5.98
CA HIS A 33 5.41 7.43 -6.79
C HIS A 33 4.21 6.98 -5.94
N PHE A 34 4.42 6.14 -4.92
CA PHE A 34 3.36 5.75 -3.98
C PHE A 34 2.81 6.96 -3.23
N TYR A 35 3.67 7.91 -2.86
CA TYR A 35 3.26 9.18 -2.27
C TYR A 35 2.37 10.00 -3.20
N ASN A 36 2.77 10.17 -4.45
CA ASN A 36 2.01 10.92 -5.44
C ASN A 36 0.61 10.31 -5.62
N ILE A 37 0.52 8.98 -5.77
CA ILE A 37 -0.76 8.28 -5.87
C ILE A 37 -1.58 8.46 -4.60
N SER A 38 -1.00 8.21 -3.42
CA SER A 38 -1.73 8.32 -2.14
C SER A 38 -2.24 9.72 -1.82
N SER A 39 -1.62 10.75 -2.41
CA SER A 39 -1.95 12.16 -2.17
C SER A 39 -2.87 12.76 -3.25
N ALA A 40 -3.09 12.05 -4.36
CA ALA A 40 -4.08 12.44 -5.35
C ALA A 40 -5.48 12.41 -4.73
N ALA A 41 -6.37 13.27 -5.24
CA ALA A 41 -7.76 13.35 -4.78
C ALA A 41 -8.47 11.98 -4.85
N ASP A 42 -9.52 11.82 -4.06
CA ASP A 42 -10.38 10.63 -4.13
C ASP A 42 -11.03 10.59 -5.54
N GLY A 43 -11.03 9.43 -6.19
CA GLY A 43 -11.42 9.27 -7.60
C GLY A 43 -10.31 9.56 -8.63
N GLU A 44 -9.20 10.17 -8.22
CA GLU A 44 -8.05 10.41 -9.10
C GLU A 44 -6.98 9.31 -8.95
N TRP A 45 -6.61 8.72 -10.09
CA TRP A 45 -5.74 7.55 -10.21
C TRP A 45 -4.56 7.82 -11.16
N PRO A 46 -3.71 8.83 -10.89
CA PRO A 46 -2.66 9.25 -11.81
C PRO A 46 -1.67 8.11 -12.06
N HIS A 47 -1.44 7.80 -13.34
CA HIS A 47 -0.57 6.72 -13.80
C HIS A 47 -0.98 5.31 -13.32
N MET A 48 -2.20 5.16 -12.83
CA MET A 48 -2.81 3.86 -12.57
C MET A 48 -3.85 3.60 -13.67
N GLY A 49 -3.59 2.59 -14.49
CA GLY A 49 -4.56 2.05 -15.44
C GLY A 49 -4.98 0.64 -15.01
N SER A 50 -6.11 0.18 -15.55
CA SER A 50 -6.41 -1.24 -15.66
C SER A 50 -6.71 -1.53 -17.12
N GLN A 51 -6.24 -2.68 -17.60
CA GLN A 51 -6.52 -3.24 -18.92
C GLN A 51 -8.02 -3.51 -19.05
N GLU A 52 -8.66 -3.91 -17.96
CA GLU A 52 -10.07 -4.26 -17.95
C GLU A 52 -10.87 -3.21 -17.17
N PRO A 53 -11.76 -2.43 -17.81
CA PRO A 53 -12.56 -1.41 -17.15
C PRO A 53 -13.37 -1.95 -15.96
N ALA A 54 -13.74 -3.23 -16.01
CA ALA A 54 -14.46 -3.92 -14.95
C ALA A 54 -13.59 -4.26 -13.71
N GLN A 55 -12.28 -4.00 -13.74
CA GLN A 55 -11.36 -4.26 -12.62
C GLN A 55 -11.34 -5.74 -12.20
N GLU A 56 -11.68 -6.70 -13.06
CA GLU A 56 -11.72 -8.11 -12.68
C GLU A 56 -10.34 -8.80 -12.77
N PHE A 57 -9.37 -8.19 -13.44
CA PHE A 57 -8.06 -8.78 -13.72
C PHE A 57 -6.92 -8.30 -12.78
N LEU A 58 -5.71 -8.85 -12.97
CA LEU A 58 -4.56 -8.72 -12.06
C LEU A 58 -3.97 -7.30 -11.97
N ASP A 59 -4.35 -6.41 -12.86
CA ASP A 59 -3.93 -5.00 -12.84
C ASP A 59 -4.98 -4.07 -12.22
N ALA A 60 -6.02 -4.62 -11.60
CA ALA A 60 -6.99 -3.83 -10.87
C ALA A 60 -6.33 -3.02 -9.73
N TYR A 61 -6.96 -1.89 -9.37
CA TYR A 61 -6.51 -0.98 -8.33
C TYR A 61 -6.26 -1.67 -6.99
N ARG A 62 -7.06 -2.68 -6.63
CA ARG A 62 -6.89 -3.44 -5.38
C ARG A 62 -5.50 -4.09 -5.28
N TYR A 63 -4.98 -4.62 -6.39
CA TYR A 63 -3.68 -5.30 -6.42
C TYR A 63 -2.53 -4.30 -6.40
N GLN A 64 -2.67 -3.21 -7.16
CA GLN A 64 -1.69 -2.13 -7.18
C GLN A 64 -1.55 -1.51 -5.78
N LEU A 65 -2.67 -1.13 -5.14
CA LEU A 65 -2.68 -0.53 -3.80
C LEU A 65 -2.14 -1.48 -2.72
N ALA A 66 -2.54 -2.75 -2.75
CA ALA A 66 -2.04 -3.75 -1.82
C ALA A 66 -0.51 -3.90 -1.94
N THR A 67 -0.01 -4.01 -3.17
CA THR A 67 1.42 -4.12 -3.44
C THR A 67 2.19 -2.89 -2.95
N MET A 68 1.65 -1.68 -3.13
CA MET A 68 2.24 -0.44 -2.60
C MET A 68 2.34 -0.47 -1.07
N VAL A 69 1.31 -0.95 -0.37
CA VAL A 69 1.36 -1.10 1.10
C VAL A 69 2.38 -2.16 1.52
N TYR A 70 2.46 -3.29 0.83
CA TYR A 70 3.42 -4.35 1.15
C TYR A 70 4.85 -3.87 0.97
N ALA A 71 5.15 -3.22 -0.15
CA ALA A 71 6.45 -2.63 -0.41
C ALA A 71 6.78 -1.52 0.61
N SER A 72 5.82 -0.67 0.95
CA SER A 72 5.99 0.38 1.97
C SER A 72 6.27 -0.20 3.36
N GLY A 73 5.54 -1.23 3.78
CA GLY A 73 5.74 -1.91 5.05
C GLY A 73 7.09 -2.61 5.13
N LEU A 74 7.48 -3.34 4.07
CA LEU A 74 8.79 -3.99 3.97
C LEU A 74 9.93 -2.95 4.04
N THR A 75 9.78 -1.82 3.36
CA THR A 75 10.78 -0.75 3.34
C THR A 75 10.91 -0.10 4.71
N HIS A 76 9.80 0.18 5.37
CA HIS A 76 9.80 0.68 6.75
C HIS A 76 10.52 -0.30 7.68
N TYR A 77 10.10 -1.56 7.70
CA TYR A 77 10.60 -2.54 8.67
C TYR A 77 12.10 -2.86 8.48
N HIS A 78 12.56 -3.07 7.25
CA HIS A 78 13.93 -3.54 7.00
C HIS A 78 14.94 -2.45 6.64
N ARG A 79 14.51 -1.28 6.16
CA ARG A 79 15.42 -0.25 5.62
C ARG A 79 15.32 1.08 6.33
N MET A 80 14.13 1.47 6.77
CA MET A 80 13.87 2.81 7.31
C MET A 80 12.98 2.77 8.58
N PRO A 81 13.32 1.98 9.62
CA PRO A 81 12.45 1.78 10.78
C PRO A 81 12.25 3.04 11.62
N VAL A 82 13.19 3.99 11.56
CA VAL A 82 13.07 5.29 12.25
C VAL A 82 12.17 6.29 11.53
N MET A 83 11.79 6.02 10.27
CA MET A 83 11.05 6.96 9.41
C MET A 83 9.54 6.81 9.55
N ARG A 84 9.06 6.59 10.78
CA ARG A 84 7.64 6.38 11.09
C ARG A 84 6.73 7.50 10.58
N GLY A 85 7.17 8.76 10.70
CA GLY A 85 6.44 9.94 10.22
C GLY A 85 6.26 9.97 8.69
N LEU A 86 7.09 9.25 7.95
CA LEU A 86 6.93 9.01 6.53
C LEU A 86 5.90 7.87 6.33
N PHE A 87 6.17 6.67 6.83
CA PHE A 87 5.39 5.49 6.43
C PHE A 87 3.97 5.41 7.04
N LYS A 88 3.76 5.90 8.26
CA LYS A 88 2.42 5.88 8.91
C LYS A 88 1.36 6.63 8.09
N PRO A 89 1.55 7.90 7.67
CA PRO A 89 0.56 8.58 6.84
C PRO A 89 0.45 7.99 5.42
N LEU A 90 1.55 7.51 4.83
CA LEU A 90 1.52 6.87 3.51
C LEU A 90 0.59 5.65 3.49
N ILE A 91 0.83 4.69 4.38
CA ILE A 91 0.06 3.44 4.42
C ILE A 91 -1.39 3.72 4.78
N ARG A 92 -1.65 4.64 5.72
CA ARG A 92 -3.02 5.08 6.07
C ARG A 92 -3.77 5.63 4.85
N ARG A 93 -3.14 6.47 4.03
CA ARG A 93 -3.77 7.02 2.81
C ARG A 93 -4.02 5.95 1.75
N LEU A 94 -3.09 5.00 1.58
CA LEU A 94 -3.28 3.88 0.66
C LEU A 94 -4.44 2.97 1.08
N ILE A 95 -4.58 2.69 2.39
CA ILE A 95 -5.75 1.96 2.93
C ILE A 95 -7.03 2.75 2.68
N LYS A 96 -7.02 4.08 2.91
CA LYS A 96 -8.18 4.93 2.58
C LYS A 96 -8.55 4.81 1.09
N LYS A 97 -7.58 4.82 0.17
CA LYS A 97 -7.84 4.60 -1.26
C LYS A 97 -8.38 3.20 -1.57
N MET A 98 -7.92 2.16 -0.87
CA MET A 98 -8.46 0.78 -1.00
C MET A 98 -9.93 0.69 -0.61
N LEU A 99 -10.41 1.56 0.29
CA LEU A 99 -11.81 1.65 0.69
C LEU A 99 -12.67 2.46 -0.31
N HIS A 100 -12.05 3.14 -1.28
CA HIS A 100 -12.78 3.94 -2.27
C HIS A 100 -13.65 3.06 -3.16
N ARG A 101 -14.84 3.55 -3.51
CA ARG A 101 -15.82 2.79 -4.28
C ARG A 101 -15.26 2.28 -5.61
N ASP A 102 -14.44 3.06 -6.30
CA ASP A 102 -13.82 2.65 -7.58
C ASP A 102 -12.98 1.37 -7.48
N VAL A 103 -12.49 1.02 -6.27
CA VAL A 103 -11.64 -0.15 -6.05
C VAL A 103 -12.47 -1.42 -5.87
N TRP A 104 -13.63 -1.33 -5.22
CA TRP A 104 -14.43 -2.50 -4.84
C TRP A 104 -15.77 -2.62 -5.56
N ASN A 105 -16.24 -1.58 -6.26
CA ASN A 105 -17.56 -1.55 -6.91
C ASN A 105 -17.75 -2.65 -7.98
N TYR A 106 -16.67 -3.17 -8.57
CA TYR A 106 -16.74 -4.33 -9.47
C TYR A 106 -17.48 -5.50 -8.82
N TRP A 107 -17.29 -5.69 -7.51
CA TRP A 107 -17.86 -6.79 -6.76
C TRP A 107 -19.38 -6.83 -6.80
N TYR A 108 -20.03 -5.67 -6.90
CA TYR A 108 -21.49 -5.62 -6.99
C TYR A 108 -22.00 -6.47 -8.16
N LEU A 109 -21.35 -6.40 -9.32
CA LEU A 109 -21.71 -7.21 -10.48
C LEU A 109 -21.13 -8.62 -10.39
N SER A 110 -19.84 -8.77 -10.03
CA SER A 110 -19.20 -10.09 -9.99
C SER A 110 -19.81 -11.04 -8.95
N SER A 111 -20.36 -10.51 -7.84
CA SER A 111 -21.03 -11.29 -6.78
C SER A 111 -22.30 -12.03 -7.25
N GLN A 112 -22.85 -11.64 -8.40
CA GLN A 112 -24.01 -12.31 -8.98
C GLN A 112 -23.66 -13.71 -9.53
N SER A 113 -22.37 -13.99 -9.74
CA SER A 113 -21.83 -15.22 -10.31
C SER A 113 -22.39 -15.53 -11.71
N GLY A 114 -22.04 -16.68 -12.25
CA GLY A 114 -22.56 -17.21 -13.51
C GLY A 114 -22.26 -18.70 -13.63
N ILE A 115 -22.96 -19.39 -14.54
CA ILE A 115 -22.88 -20.85 -14.71
C ILE A 115 -21.45 -21.38 -14.94
N LEU A 116 -20.54 -20.54 -15.44
CA LEU A 116 -19.15 -20.92 -15.68
C LEU A 116 -18.34 -21.02 -14.37
N LEU A 117 -18.68 -20.21 -13.37
CA LEU A 117 -18.03 -20.18 -12.05
C LEU A 117 -18.82 -20.96 -10.99
N ASP A 118 -20.13 -21.12 -11.18
CA ASP A 118 -21.05 -21.86 -10.32
C ASP A 118 -22.02 -22.68 -11.20
N PRO A 119 -21.65 -23.92 -11.59
CA PRO A 119 -22.42 -24.74 -12.53
C PRO A 119 -23.83 -25.10 -12.07
N ASP A 120 -24.08 -25.10 -10.75
CA ASP A 120 -25.37 -25.42 -10.16
C ASP A 120 -26.31 -24.19 -10.09
N LEU A 121 -25.83 -23.02 -10.53
CA LEU A 121 -26.56 -21.76 -10.48
C LEU A 121 -27.72 -21.75 -11.49
N LYS A 122 -28.95 -21.74 -10.98
CA LYS A 122 -30.18 -21.71 -11.80
C LYS A 122 -30.59 -20.31 -12.23
N GLU A 123 -30.24 -19.30 -11.46
CA GLU A 123 -30.49 -17.88 -11.71
C GLU A 123 -29.37 -17.03 -11.11
N LEU A 124 -29.14 -15.82 -11.64
CA LEU A 124 -28.14 -14.91 -11.08
C LEU A 124 -28.42 -14.61 -9.61
N ARG A 125 -27.37 -14.60 -8.78
CA ARG A 125 -27.51 -14.26 -7.37
C ARG A 125 -27.89 -12.79 -7.22
N ARG A 126 -28.47 -12.44 -6.07
CA ARG A 126 -28.64 -11.04 -5.67
C ARG A 126 -27.27 -10.42 -5.42
N PRO A 127 -26.99 -9.21 -5.96
CA PRO A 127 -25.71 -8.57 -5.80
C PRO A 127 -25.44 -8.18 -4.34
N TRP A 128 -24.17 -8.23 -3.92
CA TRP A 128 -23.73 -7.79 -2.59
C TRP A 128 -23.05 -6.43 -2.68
N ALA A 129 -23.61 -5.44 -1.99
CA ALA A 129 -23.05 -4.09 -1.91
C ALA A 129 -21.89 -3.96 -0.92
N ASP A 130 -21.87 -4.82 0.11
CA ASP A 130 -20.74 -4.91 1.04
C ASP A 130 -19.67 -5.83 0.44
N PRO A 131 -18.46 -5.31 0.12
CA PRO A 131 -17.42 -6.09 -0.53
C PRO A 131 -16.69 -7.06 0.40
N VAL A 132 -16.99 -7.07 1.71
CA VAL A 132 -16.33 -7.94 2.70
C VAL A 132 -17.29 -8.93 3.39
N VAL A 133 -18.59 -8.87 3.11
CA VAL A 133 -19.59 -9.74 3.77
C VAL A 133 -19.41 -11.21 3.41
N ARG A 134 -19.10 -11.52 2.15
CA ARG A 134 -19.01 -12.89 1.64
C ARG A 134 -18.16 -12.95 0.38
N GLU A 135 -17.36 -14.01 0.26
CA GLU A 135 -16.44 -14.25 -0.86
C GLU A 135 -15.43 -13.10 -1.02
N ASN A 136 -15.26 -12.58 -2.24
CA ASN A 136 -14.36 -11.48 -2.58
C ASN A 136 -12.95 -11.51 -1.94
N ILE A 137 -12.38 -12.71 -1.79
CA ILE A 137 -11.17 -12.92 -0.99
C ILE A 137 -9.96 -12.11 -1.49
N MET A 138 -9.92 -11.82 -2.79
CA MET A 138 -8.86 -10.99 -3.35
C MET A 138 -8.95 -9.55 -2.83
N TYR A 139 -10.14 -8.97 -2.71
CA TYR A 139 -10.28 -7.65 -2.08
C TYR A 139 -10.13 -7.74 -0.56
N SER A 140 -10.92 -8.59 0.10
CA SER A 140 -11.02 -8.64 1.57
C SER A 140 -9.74 -9.15 2.21
N GLY A 141 -9.06 -10.13 1.60
CA GLY A 141 -7.77 -10.64 2.04
C GLY A 141 -6.64 -9.61 1.91
N HIS A 142 -6.60 -8.86 0.79
CA HIS A 142 -5.65 -7.75 0.64
C HIS A 142 -5.92 -6.65 1.66
N LEU A 143 -7.19 -6.23 1.83
CA LEU A 143 -7.56 -5.22 2.80
C LEU A 143 -7.18 -5.64 4.23
N LEU A 144 -7.47 -6.89 4.61
CA LEU A 144 -7.08 -7.45 5.90
C LEU A 144 -5.56 -7.34 6.10
N LEU A 145 -4.75 -7.84 5.16
CA LEU A 145 -3.30 -7.80 5.29
C LEU A 145 -2.76 -6.36 5.34
N MET A 146 -3.31 -5.44 4.55
CA MET A 146 -2.94 -4.02 4.61
C MET A 146 -3.20 -3.41 6.00
N THR A 147 -4.37 -3.67 6.58
CA THR A 147 -4.74 -3.17 7.91
C THR A 147 -3.92 -3.82 9.02
N SER A 148 -3.68 -5.13 8.95
CA SER A 148 -2.83 -5.85 9.91
C SER A 148 -1.37 -5.38 9.87
N LEU A 149 -0.82 -5.11 8.68
CA LEU A 149 0.52 -4.52 8.54
C LEU A 149 0.58 -3.12 9.12
N TYR A 150 -0.44 -2.30 8.87
CA TYR A 150 -0.54 -0.97 9.47
C TYR A 150 -0.56 -1.05 11.00
N ALA A 151 -1.36 -1.97 11.54
CA ALA A 151 -1.47 -2.18 12.97
C ALA A 151 -0.13 -2.62 13.58
N MET A 152 0.46 -3.69 13.03
CA MET A 152 1.73 -4.24 13.51
C MET A 152 2.88 -3.23 13.49
N LEU A 153 2.94 -2.35 12.49
CA LEU A 153 4.02 -1.38 12.35
C LEU A 153 3.80 -0.09 13.13
N PHE A 154 2.54 0.27 13.43
CA PHE A 154 2.21 1.63 13.87
C PHE A 154 1.22 1.79 15.02
N ASP A 155 0.52 0.74 15.42
CA ASP A 155 -0.62 0.78 16.33
C ASP A 155 -0.18 0.40 17.75
N ASP A 156 0.76 1.21 18.25
CA ASP A 156 1.32 1.15 19.61
C ASP A 156 0.59 2.12 20.57
N GLU A 157 -0.66 2.48 20.27
CA GLU A 157 -1.51 3.29 21.16
C GLU A 157 -2.43 2.42 22.02
#